data_AF-A0A966IIP3-F1
#
_entry.id   AF-A0A966IIP3-F1
#
_cell.length_a   1.000
_cell.length_b   1.000
_cell.length_c   1.000
_cell.angle_alpha   90.00
_cell.angle_beta   90.00
_cell.angle_gamma   90.00
#
_symmetry.space_group_name_H-M   'P 1'
#
loop_
_entity.id
_entity.type
_entity.pdbx_description
1 polymer ?
#
loop_
_entity_poly.entity_id
_entity_poly.type
_entity_poly.pdbx_seq_one_letter_code
_entity_poly.pdbx_strand_id
1 'polypeptide(L)'
;MLKKSYLSFLICFSFFVSGDPEDKIVYVVKPNAETPQVVTKGDAADDPAIWINNISTTNSLIFGTDKKSGVYTYDLNAKKIGYTQIGNINNIDLRSVDLDEFGSYTFIFASNRTTSSLDLWIYEDEAMDALAKSKKFNIENNPSFKGS
;
A
#
# COMPACT_ATOMS: atom_id res chain seq x y z
N MET A 1 -42.58 -67.85 -42.95
CA MET A 1 -42.23 -66.44 -43.28
C MET A 1 -41.63 -65.78 -42.04
N LEU A 2 -40.35 -65.41 -42.09
CA LEU A 2 -39.60 -64.82 -40.97
C LEU A 2 -40.15 -63.43 -40.58
N LYS A 3 -40.42 -63.21 -39.28
CA LYS A 3 -40.56 -61.85 -38.72
C LYS A 3 -39.20 -61.42 -38.16
N LYS A 4 -38.60 -60.40 -38.80
CA LYS A 4 -37.34 -59.78 -38.36
C LYS A 4 -37.57 -59.03 -37.04
N SER A 5 -36.75 -59.33 -36.03
CA SER A 5 -36.66 -58.51 -34.81
C SER A 5 -35.69 -57.36 -35.08
N TYR A 6 -36.15 -56.12 -34.90
CA TYR A 6 -35.31 -54.94 -34.99
C TYR A 6 -34.85 -54.55 -33.58
N LEU A 7 -33.59 -54.83 -33.27
CA LEU A 7 -32.95 -54.35 -32.05
C LEU A 7 -32.47 -52.92 -32.31
N SER A 8 -33.19 -51.94 -31.77
CA SER A 8 -32.79 -50.53 -31.85
C SER A 8 -31.61 -50.30 -30.89
N PHE A 9 -30.46 -49.91 -31.43
CA PHE A 9 -29.28 -49.53 -30.65
C PHE A 9 -29.25 -48.01 -30.56
N LEU A 10 -29.64 -47.45 -29.41
CA LEU A 10 -29.59 -46.01 -29.16
C LEU A 10 -28.14 -45.64 -28.80
N ILE A 11 -27.42 -44.99 -29.72
CA ILE A 11 -26.08 -44.46 -29.44
C ILE A 11 -26.24 -43.05 -28.87
N CYS A 12 -26.01 -42.90 -27.57
CA CYS A 12 -25.86 -41.58 -26.95
C CYS A 12 -24.47 -41.02 -27.29
N PHE A 13 -24.40 -40.02 -28.16
CA PHE A 13 -23.19 -39.22 -28.37
C PHE A 13 -23.12 -38.14 -27.28
N SER A 14 -22.27 -38.32 -26.28
CA SER A 14 -21.92 -37.26 -25.33
C SER A 14 -20.86 -36.35 -25.98
N PHE A 15 -21.26 -35.16 -26.43
CA PHE A 15 -20.32 -34.12 -26.80
C PHE A 15 -19.71 -33.51 -25.53
N PHE A 16 -18.44 -33.81 -25.27
CA PHE A 16 -17.64 -33.01 -24.36
C PHE A 16 -17.14 -31.79 -25.12
N VAL A 17 -17.78 -30.63 -24.91
CA VAL A 17 -17.20 -29.35 -25.31
C VAL A 17 -16.14 -29.00 -24.26
N SER A 18 -14.88 -29.33 -24.55
CA SER A 18 -13.76 -28.68 -23.86
C SER A 18 -13.61 -27.30 -24.51
N GLY A 19 -14.20 -26.28 -23.88
CA GLY A 19 -13.82 -24.92 -24.20
C GLY A 19 -12.43 -24.72 -23.65
N ASP A 20 -11.40 -24.67 -24.51
CA ASP A 20 -10.10 -24.17 -24.10
C ASP A 20 -10.34 -22.75 -23.56
N PRO A 21 -10.02 -22.45 -22.28
CA PRO A 21 -10.04 -21.07 -21.84
C PRO A 21 -9.03 -20.34 -22.71
N GLU A 22 -9.52 -19.37 -23.49
CA GLU A 22 -8.69 -18.49 -24.28
C GLU A 22 -7.56 -17.96 -23.38
N ASP A 23 -6.31 -18.27 -23.73
CA ASP A 23 -5.16 -17.99 -22.88
C ASP A 23 -5.17 -16.51 -22.48
N LYS A 24 -5.37 -16.26 -21.19
CA LYS A 24 -5.48 -14.90 -20.67
C LYS A 24 -4.13 -14.23 -20.90
N ILE A 25 -4.10 -13.17 -21.70
CA ILE A 25 -2.87 -12.38 -21.89
C ILE A 25 -2.49 -11.77 -20.52
N VAL A 26 -1.39 -12.23 -19.94
CA VAL A 26 -0.83 -11.70 -18.69
C VAL A 26 0.27 -10.71 -19.03
N TYR A 27 0.04 -9.45 -18.68
CA TYR A 27 1.08 -8.42 -18.76
C TYR A 27 1.91 -8.42 -17.48
N VAL A 28 3.22 -8.64 -17.62
CA VAL A 28 4.17 -8.60 -16.51
C VAL A 28 4.87 -7.25 -16.50
N VAL A 29 4.71 -6.48 -15.43
CA VAL A 29 5.45 -5.23 -15.19
C VAL A 29 6.60 -5.50 -14.22
N LYS A 30 7.78 -4.96 -14.53
CA LYS A 30 8.94 -5.06 -13.62
C LYS A 30 8.98 -3.83 -12.71
N PRO A 31 9.25 -3.98 -11.40
CA PRO A 31 9.50 -2.83 -10.54
C PRO A 31 10.79 -2.13 -10.95
N ASN A 32 10.84 -0.82 -10.74
CA ASN A 32 12.05 -0.02 -10.97
C ASN A 32 12.95 0.05 -9.73
N ALA A 33 12.39 -0.13 -8.53
CA ALA A 33 13.10 -0.08 -7.25
C ALA A 33 12.32 -0.87 -6.18
N GLU A 34 13.00 -1.19 -5.08
CA GLU A 34 12.43 -1.79 -3.87
C GLU A 34 13.05 -1.15 -2.62
N THR A 35 12.29 -1.05 -1.54
CA THR A 35 12.80 -0.53 -0.27
C THR A 35 13.61 -1.58 0.48
N PRO A 36 14.57 -1.17 1.34
CA PRO A 36 15.22 -2.09 2.27
C PRO A 36 14.20 -2.77 3.19
N GLN A 37 14.53 -3.99 3.60
CA GLN A 37 13.73 -4.77 4.54
C GLN A 37 13.47 -3.98 5.84
N VAL A 38 12.24 -4.08 6.37
CA VAL A 38 11.90 -3.59 7.70
C VAL A 38 12.64 -4.37 8.80
N VAL A 39 12.72 -3.80 10.00
CA VAL A 39 13.48 -4.39 11.11
C VAL A 39 12.85 -5.69 11.62
N THR A 40 11.51 -5.79 11.58
CA THR A 40 10.81 -6.94 12.13
C THR A 40 10.74 -8.10 11.12
N LYS A 41 10.95 -9.32 11.63
CA LYS A 41 10.87 -10.54 10.83
C LYS A 41 9.44 -11.00 10.60
N GLY A 42 9.26 -11.78 9.53
CA GLY A 42 8.00 -12.39 9.16
C GLY A 42 7.04 -11.36 8.56
N ASP A 43 5.75 -11.58 8.77
CA ASP A 43 4.68 -10.70 8.32
C ASP A 43 4.72 -9.36 9.06
N ALA A 44 5.37 -8.35 8.48
CA ALA A 44 5.73 -7.10 9.14
C ALA A 44 5.46 -5.86 8.26
N ALA A 45 6.07 -5.76 7.09
CA ALA A 45 5.76 -4.70 6.13
C ALA A 45 4.33 -4.89 5.58
N ASP A 46 3.48 -3.87 5.66
CA ASP A 46 2.04 -3.98 5.33
C ASP A 46 1.62 -2.93 4.28
N ASP A 47 1.50 -1.66 4.67
CA ASP A 47 0.87 -0.62 3.84
C ASP A 47 1.82 0.55 3.52
N PRO A 48 1.85 1.01 2.25
CA PRO A 48 2.49 2.26 1.87
C PRO A 48 1.51 3.44 1.78
N ALA A 49 2.02 4.65 2.03
CA ALA A 49 1.37 5.91 1.66
C ALA A 49 2.39 6.83 0.97
N ILE A 50 1.98 7.54 -0.08
CA ILE A 50 2.88 8.40 -0.87
C ILE A 50 2.43 9.84 -0.70
N TRP A 51 3.33 10.68 -0.17
CA TRP A 51 3.13 12.13 -0.15
C TRP A 51 3.76 12.75 -1.38
N ILE A 52 2.93 13.37 -2.21
CA ILE A 52 3.37 14.11 -3.39
C ILE A 52 3.72 15.52 -2.96
N ASN A 53 5.00 15.84 -3.03
CA ASN A 53 5.49 17.17 -2.71
C ASN A 53 5.23 18.11 -3.90
N ASN A 54 4.21 18.96 -3.80
CA ASN A 54 3.86 19.90 -4.88
C ASN A 54 4.85 21.07 -5.02
N ILE A 55 5.72 21.31 -4.04
CA ILE A 55 6.78 22.33 -4.08
C ILE A 55 8.00 21.77 -4.83
N SER A 56 8.37 20.52 -4.55
CA SER A 56 9.50 19.83 -5.15
C SER A 56 9.19 18.34 -5.35
N THR A 57 8.59 18.00 -6.49
CA THR A 57 8.09 16.64 -6.76
C THR A 57 9.15 15.55 -6.64
N THR A 58 10.41 15.86 -6.94
CA THR A 58 11.56 14.94 -6.78
C THR A 58 11.92 14.64 -5.31
N ASN A 59 11.40 15.42 -4.38
CA ASN A 59 11.51 15.23 -2.94
C ASN A 59 10.20 14.72 -2.31
N SER A 60 9.31 14.12 -3.10
CA SER A 60 8.18 13.35 -2.58
C SER A 60 8.66 12.20 -1.68
N LEU A 61 7.77 11.74 -0.81
CA LEU A 61 8.10 10.78 0.23
C LEU A 61 7.18 9.55 0.15
N ILE A 62 7.73 8.41 0.55
CA ILE A 62 6.98 7.17 0.73
C ILE A 62 7.04 6.82 2.21
N PHE A 63 5.88 6.66 2.83
CA PHE A 63 5.75 6.09 4.16
C PHE A 63 5.41 4.61 4.03
N GLY A 64 5.93 3.78 4.93
CA GLY A 64 5.60 2.37 4.99
C GLY A 64 5.46 1.91 6.43
N THR A 65 4.48 1.06 6.72
CA THR A 65 4.31 0.49 8.07
C THR A 65 5.16 -0.77 8.26
N ASP A 66 5.74 -0.90 9.44
CA ASP A 66 6.06 -2.19 10.04
C ASP A 66 5.01 -2.42 11.13
N LYS A 67 4.05 -3.31 10.87
CA LYS A 67 2.86 -3.50 11.72
C LYS A 67 3.11 -4.03 13.11
N LYS A 68 4.38 -4.33 13.41
CA LYS A 68 4.86 -4.80 14.70
C LYS A 68 5.78 -3.79 15.39
N SER A 69 6.03 -2.63 14.80
CA SER A 69 7.15 -1.78 15.22
C SER A 69 6.94 -0.27 15.04
N GLY A 70 6.47 0.19 13.88
CA GLY A 70 6.30 1.62 13.63
C GLY A 70 6.22 2.00 12.16
N VAL A 71 6.69 3.20 11.82
CA VAL A 71 6.61 3.76 10.46
C VAL A 71 7.99 4.12 9.93
N TYR A 72 8.24 3.72 8.69
CA TYR A 72 9.41 4.08 7.91
C TYR A 72 9.10 5.24 6.97
N THR A 73 10.11 6.07 6.70
CA THR A 73 10.07 7.10 5.67
C THR A 73 11.17 6.82 4.65
N TYR A 74 10.81 6.80 3.37
CA TYR A 74 11.71 6.58 2.24
C TYR A 74 11.63 7.75 1.26
N ASP A 75 12.73 7.98 0.54
CA ASP A 75 12.71 8.84 -0.65
C ASP A 75 12.27 8.07 -1.91
N LEU A 76 12.12 8.77 -3.03
CA LEU A 76 11.72 8.16 -4.31
C LEU A 76 12.75 7.19 -4.90
N ASN A 77 13.99 7.17 -4.40
CA ASN A 77 14.99 6.15 -4.75
C ASN A 77 14.90 4.92 -3.84
N ALA A 78 13.80 4.79 -3.08
CA ALA A 78 13.55 3.75 -2.10
C ALA A 78 14.56 3.71 -0.93
N LYS A 79 15.35 4.78 -0.73
CA LYS A 79 16.30 4.85 0.38
C LYS A 79 15.56 5.22 1.65
N LYS A 80 15.78 4.45 2.73
CA LYS A 80 15.30 4.80 4.07
C LYS A 80 15.96 6.10 4.53
N ILE A 81 15.16 7.12 4.79
CA ILE A 81 15.59 8.42 5.32
C ILE A 81 15.03 8.71 6.72
N GLY A 82 14.18 7.81 7.24
CA GLY A 82 13.70 7.85 8.61
C GLY A 82 12.99 6.58 9.04
N TYR A 83 12.82 6.47 10.35
CA TYR A 83 12.06 5.42 11.01
C TYR A 83 11.69 5.88 12.42
N THR A 84 10.43 5.70 12.79
CA THR A 84 9.90 6.04 14.11
C THR A 84 9.25 4.80 14.72
N GLN A 85 9.72 4.38 15.89
CA GLN A 85 9.19 3.24 16.63
C GLN A 85 7.99 3.67 17.48
N ILE A 86 6.80 3.62 16.90
CA ILE A 86 5.53 4.09 17.50
C ILE A 86 4.52 2.97 17.78
N GLY A 87 4.99 1.72 17.78
CA GLY A 87 4.21 0.55 18.19
C GLY A 87 3.59 -0.20 17.01
N ASN A 88 2.46 -0.86 17.24
CA ASN A 88 1.82 -1.76 16.29
C ASN A 88 0.94 -0.98 15.29
N ILE A 89 1.59 -0.28 14.36
CA ILE A 89 0.92 0.55 13.34
C ILE A 89 0.47 -0.31 12.16
N ASN A 90 -0.83 -0.53 11.96
CA ASN A 90 -1.32 -1.40 10.88
C ASN A 90 -1.24 -0.69 9.51
N ASN A 91 -2.17 0.22 9.27
CA ASN A 91 -2.30 0.95 8.01
C ASN A 91 -1.90 2.42 8.22
N ILE A 92 -1.46 3.05 7.14
CA ILE A 92 -1.15 4.48 7.08
C ILE A 92 -1.75 5.06 5.80
N ASP A 93 -2.31 6.26 5.88
CA ASP A 93 -2.78 7.04 4.73
C ASP A 93 -2.55 8.52 4.99
N LEU A 94 -2.60 9.35 3.96
CA LEU A 94 -2.40 10.79 4.08
C LEU A 94 -3.26 11.59 3.10
N ARG A 95 -3.60 12.81 3.47
CA ARG A 95 -4.26 13.78 2.59
C ARG A 95 -3.62 15.14 2.74
N SER A 96 -3.24 15.74 1.62
CA SER A 96 -2.80 17.12 1.55
C SER A 96 -4.00 18.02 1.23
N VAL A 97 -4.14 19.12 1.97
CA VAL A 97 -5.24 20.08 1.86
C VAL A 97 -4.65 21.48 1.86
N ASP A 98 -5.02 22.28 0.86
CA ASP A 98 -4.77 23.71 0.89
C ASP A 98 -5.85 24.39 1.73
N LEU A 99 -5.44 25.09 2.80
CA LEU A 99 -6.33 25.78 3.74
C LEU A 99 -6.34 27.30 3.46
N ASP A 100 -6.15 27.69 2.20
CA ASP A 100 -6.18 29.06 1.71
C ASP A 100 -5.23 29.98 2.49
N GLU A 101 -5.77 30.84 3.36
CA GLU A 101 -5.02 31.81 4.15
C GLU A 101 -4.03 31.17 5.14
N PHE A 102 -4.23 29.89 5.48
CA PHE A 102 -3.34 29.14 6.36
C PHE A 102 -2.24 28.37 5.61
N GLY A 103 -2.36 28.23 4.28
CA GLY A 103 -1.43 27.48 3.45
C GLY A 103 -1.74 25.98 3.36
N SER A 104 -0.83 25.23 2.73
CA SER A 104 -0.99 23.80 2.46
C SER A 104 -0.46 22.93 3.58
N TYR A 105 -1.28 21.97 4.02
CA TYR A 105 -0.97 21.01 5.08
C TYR A 105 -1.19 19.59 4.62
N THR A 106 -0.37 18.68 5.15
CA THR A 106 -0.54 17.24 5.01
C THR A 106 -0.92 16.62 6.34
N PHE A 107 -2.03 15.88 6.31
CA PHE A 107 -2.59 15.12 7.41
C PHE A 107 -2.23 13.66 7.20
N ILE A 108 -1.44 13.08 8.11
CA ILE A 108 -1.04 11.67 8.06
C ILE A 108 -1.80 10.93 9.16
N PHE A 109 -2.55 9.91 8.77
CA PHE A 109 -3.34 9.08 9.66
C PHE A 109 -2.75 7.67 9.72
N ALA A 110 -2.69 7.09 10.92
CA ALA A 110 -2.30 5.70 11.08
C ALA A 110 -3.13 5.00 12.16
N SER A 111 -3.55 3.76 11.90
CA SER A 111 -4.22 2.93 12.90
C SER A 111 -3.19 2.32 13.85
N ASN A 112 -3.27 2.62 15.15
CA ASN A 112 -2.33 2.16 16.16
C ASN A 112 -2.98 1.12 17.08
N ARG A 113 -2.60 -0.15 16.92
CA ARG A 113 -3.13 -1.26 17.73
C ARG A 113 -2.48 -1.35 19.12
N THR A 114 -1.38 -0.65 19.36
CA THR A 114 -0.78 -0.57 20.70
C THR A 114 -1.67 0.23 21.64
N THR A 115 -2.25 1.32 21.14
CA THR A 115 -3.11 2.22 21.93
C THR A 115 -4.58 2.13 21.56
N SER A 116 -4.96 1.25 20.62
CA SER A 116 -6.32 1.16 20.07
C SER A 116 -6.83 2.53 19.60
N SER A 117 -6.01 3.25 18.83
CA SER A 117 -6.31 4.61 18.39
C SER A 117 -6.13 4.81 16.88
N LEU A 118 -6.74 5.87 16.37
CA LEU A 118 -6.37 6.49 15.10
C LEU A 118 -5.44 7.68 15.41
N ASP A 119 -4.16 7.55 15.09
CA ASP A 119 -3.17 8.58 15.34
C ASP A 119 -3.10 9.54 14.13
N LEU A 120 -3.07 10.85 14.39
CA LEU A 120 -2.99 11.90 13.36
C LEU A 120 -1.77 12.79 13.60
N TRP A 121 -0.95 12.96 12.56
CA TRP A 121 0.09 13.98 12.48
C TRP A 121 -0.27 15.02 11.43
N ILE A 122 -0.01 16.29 11.75
CA ILE A 122 -0.29 17.43 10.88
C ILE A 122 1.04 18.13 10.61
N TYR A 123 1.38 18.30 9.34
CA TYR A 123 2.57 19.02 8.91
C TYR A 123 2.23 20.09 7.87
N GLU A 124 2.88 21.23 7.95
CA GLU A 124 2.93 22.19 6.84
C GLU A 124 3.73 21.59 5.69
N ASP A 125 3.23 21.73 4.46
CA ASP A 125 3.89 21.14 3.28
C ASP A 125 5.29 21.75 3.06
N GLU A 126 5.48 23.03 3.37
CA GLU A 126 6.79 23.69 3.33
C GLU A 126 7.77 23.09 4.35
N ALA A 127 7.29 22.77 5.56
CA ALA A 127 8.10 22.12 6.58
C ALA A 127 8.46 20.68 6.16
N MET A 128 7.50 19.93 5.59
CA MET A 128 7.77 18.60 5.05
C MET A 128 8.78 18.65 3.89
N ASP A 129 8.68 19.63 2.99
CA ASP A 129 9.62 19.81 1.88
C ASP A 129 11.05 20.07 2.40
N ALA A 130 11.21 20.94 3.40
CA ALA A 130 12.49 21.20 4.04
C ALA A 130 13.10 19.93 4.66
N LEU A 131 12.28 19.13 5.37
CA LEU A 131 12.70 17.86 5.96
C LEU A 131 13.05 16.82 4.89
N ALA A 132 12.26 16.72 3.82
CA ALA A 132 12.51 15.81 2.70
C ALA A 132 13.82 16.14 1.96
N LYS A 133 14.11 17.43 1.73
CA LYS A 133 15.36 17.91 1.15
C LYS A 133 16.58 17.55 2.01
N SER A 134 16.43 17.57 3.34
CA SER A 134 17.50 17.21 4.27
C SER A 134 17.85 15.72 4.28
N LYS A 135 17.01 14.87 3.66
CA LYS A 135 17.10 13.39 3.67
C LYS A 135 17.14 12.80 5.09
N LYS A 136 16.50 13.50 6.05
CA LYS A 136 16.32 13.08 7.44
C LYS A 136 14.90 13.45 7.87
N PHE A 137 13.99 12.50 7.81
CA PHE A 137 12.62 12.75 8.22
C PHE A 137 11.99 11.55 8.90
N ASN A 138 11.75 11.71 10.20
CA ASN A 138 10.98 10.79 11.02
C ASN A 138 9.62 11.44 11.30
N ILE A 139 8.54 10.66 11.22
CA ILE A 139 7.27 11.07 11.83
C ILE A 139 7.52 11.27 13.33
N GLU A 140 6.87 12.25 13.95
CA GLU A 140 7.04 12.52 15.39
C GLU A 140 6.59 11.34 16.24
N ASN A 141 7.26 11.09 17.37
CA ASN A 141 6.90 9.98 18.27
C ASN A 141 5.48 10.13 18.85
N ASN A 142 5.03 11.36 19.05
CA ASN A 142 3.67 11.65 19.52
C ASN A 142 2.86 12.20 18.35
N PRO A 143 1.64 11.69 18.09
CA PRO A 143 0.75 12.31 17.13
C PRO A 143 0.20 13.64 17.67
N SER A 144 -0.16 14.53 16.76
CA SER A 144 -0.87 15.77 17.07
C SER A 144 -2.22 15.50 17.74
N PHE A 145 -2.91 14.44 17.31
CA PHE A 145 -4.17 13.97 17.91
C PHE A 145 -4.25 12.45 17.94
N LYS A 146 -4.96 11.91 18.93
CA LYS A 146 -5.35 10.50 19.01
C LYS A 146 -6.87 10.40 19.05
N GLY A 147 -7.46 9.78 18.02
CA GLY A 147 -8.86 9.37 18.03
C GLY A 147 -9.04 8.04 18.74
N SER A 148 -10.06 7.94 19.58
CA SER A 148 -10.48 6.71 20.29
C SER A 148 -11.65 6.03 19.61
#